data_AF-A0A843IHD1-F1
#
_entry.id   AF-A0A843IHD1-F1
#
_cell.length_a   1.000
_cell.length_b   1.000
_cell.length_c   1.000
_cell.angle_alpha   90.00
_cell.angle_beta   90.00
_cell.angle_gamma   90.00
#
_symmetry.space_group_name_H-M   'P 1'
#
loop_
_entity.id
_entity.type
_entity.pdbx_description
1 polymer ?
#
loop_
_entity_poly.entity_id
_entity_poly.type
_entity_poly.pdbx_seq_one_letter_code
_entity_poly.pdbx_strand_id
1 'polypeptide(L)' 'VQKNDINLTKIESRPSKKGLGKYLFFVDFEGHRNDVIIKNIIKEIDKNTYFLKILGSYPEF' A
#
# COMPACT_ATOMS: atom_id res chain seq x y z
N VAL A 1 14.30 -6.84 -9.08
CA VAL A 1 14.69 -7.33 -7.73
C VAL A 1 13.63 -6.85 -6.76
N GLN A 2 12.87 -7.75 -6.12
CA GLN A 2 11.99 -7.37 -5.02
C GLN A 2 12.87 -6.97 -3.83
N LYS A 3 12.72 -5.74 -3.34
CA LYS A 3 13.65 -5.12 -2.39
C LYS A 3 13.33 -5.49 -0.93
N ASN A 4 12.09 -5.87 -0.67
CA ASN A 4 11.59 -6.25 0.64
C ASN A 4 10.56 -7.34 0.41
N ASP A 5 10.78 -8.53 0.96
CA ASP A 5 9.94 -9.70 0.74
C ASP A 5 8.62 -9.53 1.51
N ILE A 6 7.58 -9.03 0.84
CA ILE A 6 6.25 -8.80 1.41
C ILE A 6 5.24 -9.56 0.57
N ASN A 7 4.44 -10.38 1.23
CA ASN A 7 3.33 -11.06 0.59
C ASN A 7 2.14 -10.10 0.43
N LEU A 8 1.74 -9.82 -0.81
CA LEU A 8 0.50 -9.10 -1.11
C LEU A 8 -0.65 -10.09 -1.17
N THR A 9 -1.69 -9.87 -0.37
CA THR A 9 -2.90 -10.71 -0.38
C THR A 9 -3.97 -10.13 -1.30
N LYS A 10 -3.89 -8.83 -1.60
CA LYS A 10 -4.82 -8.16 -2.50
C LYS A 10 -4.17 -6.97 -3.20
N ILE A 11 -4.48 -6.80 -4.49
CA ILE A 11 -4.21 -5.56 -5.23
C ILE A 11 -5.35 -5.28 -6.22
N GLU A 12 -6.02 -4.14 -6.06
CA GLU A 12 -7.10 -3.70 -6.96
C GLU A 12 -6.85 -2.27 -7.44
N SER A 13 -6.97 -2.03 -8.74
CA SER A 13 -6.96 -0.70 -9.33
C SER A 13 -8.38 -0.19 -9.60
N ARG A 14 -8.67 1.07 -9.25
CA ARG A 14 -9.91 1.76 -9.62
C ARG A 14 -9.57 3.07 -10.33
N PRO A 15 -10.26 3.44 -11.43
CA PRO A 15 -10.08 4.74 -12.04
C PRO A 15 -10.52 5.84 -11.07
N SER A 16 -9.71 6.87 -10.92
CA SER A 16 -10.04 8.01 -10.08
C SER A 16 -11.08 8.89 -10.79
N LYS A 17 -12.15 9.24 -10.09
CA LYS A 17 -13.16 10.19 -10.59
C LYS A 17 -12.62 11.63 -10.74
N LYS A 18 -11.36 11.90 -10.35
CA LYS A 18 -10.73 13.23 -10.31
C LYS A 18 -9.88 13.59 -11.55
N GLY A 19 -9.93 12.79 -12.62
CA GLY A 19 -9.27 13.10 -13.90
C GLY A 19 -8.85 11.87 -14.69
N LEU A 20 -8.77 12.00 -16.01
CA LEU A 20 -8.29 10.96 -16.92
C LEU A 20 -6.86 10.51 -16.55
N GLY A 21 -6.62 9.20 -16.54
CA GLY A 21 -5.30 8.61 -16.30
C GLY A 21 -4.85 8.52 -14.83
N LYS A 22 -5.70 8.92 -13.86
CA LYS A 22 -5.40 8.74 -12.42
C LYS A 22 -6.02 7.45 -11.91
N TYR A 23 -5.25 6.66 -11.17
CA TYR A 23 -5.71 5.41 -10.57
C TYR A 23 -5.56 5.44 -9.05
N LEU A 24 -6.50 4.80 -8.37
CA LEU A 24 -6.42 4.46 -6.96
C LEU A 24 -6.10 2.97 -6.86
N PHE A 25 -5.12 2.63 -6.04
CA PHE A 25 -4.79 1.24 -5.73
C PHE A 25 -5.22 0.93 -4.31
N PHE A 26 -5.96 -0.16 -4.13
CA PHE A 26 -6.26 -0.77 -2.84
C PHE A 26 -5.35 -1.99 -2.71
N VAL A 27 -4.57 -2.04 -1.63
CA VAL A 27 -3.54 -3.07 -1.43
C VAL A 27 -3.67 -3.61 -0.02
N ASP A 28 -3.81 -4.92 0.09
CA ASP A 28 -3.69 -5.66 1.35
C ASP A 28 -2.45 -6.55 1.28
N PHE A 29 -1.76 -6.69 2.41
CA PHE A 29 -0.51 -7.42 2.51
C PHE A 29 -0.29 -7.96 3.92
N GLU A 30 0.55 -8.98 4.03
CA GLU A 30 0.96 -9.56 5.32
C GLU A 30 2.00 -8.69 6.02
N GLY A 31 1.74 -8.39 7.29
CA GLY A 31 2.62 -7.60 8.14
C GLY A 31 1.88 -6.49 8.88
N HIS A 32 2.58 -5.81 9.78
CA HIS A 32 1.98 -4.77 10.60
C HIS A 32 2.62 -3.41 10.30
N ARG A 33 1.81 -2.34 10.24
CA ARG A 33 2.29 -0.96 10.01
C ARG A 33 3.31 -0.46 11.04
N ASN A 34 3.49 -1.18 12.14
CA ASN A 34 4.44 -0.84 13.19
C ASN A 34 5.82 -1.49 12.98
N ASP A 35 5.91 -2.48 12.10
CA ASP A 35 7.16 -3.18 11.79
C ASP A 35 8.10 -2.23 11.06
N VAL A 36 9.38 -2.28 11.40
CA VAL A 36 10.38 -1.34 10.87
C VAL A 36 10.47 -1.41 9.35
N ILE A 37 10.43 -2.62 8.79
CA ILE A 37 10.48 -2.87 7.35
C ILE A 37 9.25 -2.25 6.66
N ILE A 38 8.05 -2.54 7.17
CA ILE A 38 6.78 -2.02 6.61
C ILE A 38 6.72 -0.49 6.71
N LYS A 39 7.13 0.09 7.84
CA LYS A 39 7.20 1.55 8.01
C LYS A 39 8.08 2.21 6.95
N ASN A 40 9.24 1.63 6.65
CA ASN A 40 10.16 2.18 5.66
C ASN A 40 9.57 2.12 4.24
N ILE A 41 8.86 1.04 3.93
CA ILE A 41 8.21 0.84 2.62
C ILE A 41 7.03 1.80 2.47
N ILE A 42 6.18 1.94 3.48
CA ILE A 42 5.09 2.93 3.50
C ILE A 42 5.65 4.34 3.25
N LYS A 43 6.77 4.71 3.91
CA LYS A 43 7.43 6.00 3.69
C LYS A 43 7.97 6.17 2.27
N GLU A 44 8.48 5.11 1.65
CA GLU A 44 8.96 5.13 0.26
C GLU A 44 7.80 5.29 -0.72
N ILE A 45 6.67 4.63 -0.47
CA ILE A 45 5.45 4.74 -1.27
C ILE A 45 4.83 6.15 -1.16
N ASP A 46 4.77 6.70 0.05
CA ASP A 46 4.21 8.04 0.30
C ASP A 46 4.94 9.13 -0.51
N LYS A 47 6.28 9.02 -0.64
CA LYS A 47 7.10 9.93 -1.46
C LYS A 47 6.79 9.86 -2.96
N ASN A 48 6.30 8.73 -3.44
CA ASN A 48 6.07 8.45 -4.85
C ASN A 48 4.58 8.48 -5.23
N THR A 49 3.70 8.81 -4.29
CA THR A 49 2.25 8.83 -4.52
C THR A 49 1.67 10.19 -4.17
N TYR A 50 0.65 10.60 -4.91
CA TYR A 50 -0.04 11.86 -4.63
C TYR A 50 -0.85 11.80 -3.32
N PHE A 51 -1.28 10.60 -2.95
CA PHE A 51 -2.13 10.36 -1.79
C PHE A 51 -1.95 8.92 -1.32
N LEU A 52 -1.67 8.76 -0.04
CA LEU A 52 -1.63 7.48 0.65
C LEU A 52 -2.52 7.54 1.88
N LYS A 53 -3.36 6.52 2.07
CA LYS A 53 -4.19 6.36 3.27
C LYS A 53 -4.04 4.96 3.82
N ILE A 54 -3.54 4.87 5.05
CA ILE A 54 -3.49 3.61 5.80
C ILE A 54 -4.87 3.39 6.44
N LEU A 55 -5.56 2.33 6.03
CA LEU A 55 -6.88 1.99 6.59
C LEU A 55 -6.77 1.30 7.96
N GLY A 56 -5.70 0.53 8.17
CA GLY A 56 -5.42 -0.11 9.45
C GLY A 56 -4.49 -1.31 9.30
N SER A 57 -4.19 -1.94 10.43
CA SER A 57 -3.63 -3.29 10.50
C SER A 57 -4.58 -4.07 11.40
N TYR A 58 -4.93 -5.29 11.01
CA TYR A 58 -5.90 -6.13 11.71
C TYR A 58 -5.33 -7.55 11.86
N PRO A 59 -5.72 -8.30 12.91
CA PRO A 59 -5.32 -9.70 13.05
C PRO A 59 -5.89 -10.55 11.92
N GLU A 60 -5.09 -11.49 11.44
CA GLU A 60 -5.56 -12.60 10.61
C GLU A 60 -6.07 -13.71 11.55
N PHE A 61 -7.26 -14.24 11.29
CA PHE A 61 -7.90 -15.29 12.08
C PHE A 61 -8.04 -16.57 11.25
#